data_AF-X1P987-F1
#
_entry.id   AF-X1P987-F1
#
_cell.length_a   1.000
_cell.length_b   1.000
_cell.length_c   1.000
_cell.angle_alpha   90.00
_cell.angle_beta   90.00
_cell.angle_gamma   90.00
#
_symmetry.space_group_name_H-M   'P 1'
#
loop_
_entity.id
_entity.type
_entity.pdbx_description
1 polymer ?
#
loop_
_entity_poly.entity_id
_entity_poly.type
_entity_poly.pdbx_seq_one_letter_code
_entity_poly.pdbx_strand_id
1 'polypeptide(L)'
;KTNEERDRFIQIFWKQRDPMPDTSENEFYKDYMKRVRFSDFNFGRQSSKRGNQTERGYYYLLLGPPLERQIFDTQSQFLPLELWYYKGEIKFGLPSYFYLLFYQAQGIGEYRLYYPGEGPEKLVIPSYSGSTLTRDQAYKAIKDISAELANASLSYLPGEGGLGIGTISSSNTIISNVRSVAEKKFSDEYARTYLTYKDYVEIEYSHNFFESSYIVKVFENFGQSFIHWAVEPKKVNFGFYDGRYYAAFSLILKIEDMQGNPVLEREEELSLRITPEQYKE
;
A
#
# COMPACT_ATOMS: atom_id res chain seq x y z
N LYS A 1 13.10 12.40 -19.72
CA LYS A 1 12.98 11.14 -18.96
C LYS A 1 13.75 10.05 -19.70
N THR A 2 14.93 9.68 -19.23
CA THR A 2 15.79 8.65 -19.85
C THR A 2 15.44 7.25 -19.30
N ASN A 3 15.83 6.19 -20.00
CA ASN A 3 15.65 4.82 -19.51
C ASN A 3 16.38 4.60 -18.17
N GLU A 4 17.54 5.24 -17.99
CA GLU A 4 18.32 5.16 -16.76
C GLU A 4 17.61 5.74 -15.54
N GLU A 5 16.96 6.91 -15.66
CA GLU A 5 16.18 7.51 -14.58
C GLU A 5 15.02 6.62 -14.14
N ARG A 6 14.39 5.93 -15.10
CA ARG A 6 13.30 4.98 -14.82
C ARG A 6 13.82 3.76 -14.06
N ASP A 7 14.92 3.18 -14.52
CA ASP A 7 15.46 1.96 -13.93
C ASP A 7 16.01 2.24 -12.52
N ARG A 8 16.60 3.42 -12.27
CA ARG A 8 16.97 3.90 -10.93
C ARG A 8 15.77 4.03 -10.00
N PHE A 9 14.69 4.67 -10.47
CA PHE A 9 13.46 4.78 -9.68
C PHE A 9 12.91 3.41 -9.31
N ILE A 10 12.94 2.43 -10.22
CA ILE A 10 12.51 1.05 -9.96
C ILE A 10 13.39 0.41 -8.87
N GLN A 11 14.71 0.60 -8.91
CA GLN A 11 15.61 0.08 -7.87
C GLN A 11 15.28 0.66 -6.50
N ILE A 12 15.14 1.99 -6.40
CA ILE A 12 14.79 2.68 -5.14
C ILE A 12 13.42 2.19 -4.64
N PHE A 13 12.44 2.08 -5.55
CA PHE A 13 11.09 1.61 -5.23
C PHE A 13 11.10 0.23 -4.52
N TRP A 14 11.90 -0.71 -5.02
CA TRP A 14 11.99 -2.05 -4.42
C TRP A 14 12.80 -2.03 -3.13
N LYS A 15 13.94 -1.33 -3.10
CA LYS A 15 14.80 -1.25 -1.92
C LYS A 15 14.07 -0.67 -0.70
N GLN A 16 13.22 0.34 -0.89
CA GLN A 16 12.40 0.89 0.21
C GLN A 16 11.33 -0.09 0.75
N ARG A 17 11.04 -1.16 0.01
CA ARG A 17 10.08 -2.19 0.40
C ARG A 17 10.74 -3.46 0.89
N ASP A 18 12.08 -3.45 0.99
CA ASP A 18 12.86 -4.59 1.45
C ASP A 18 12.76 -4.75 2.97
N PRO A 19 12.12 -5.81 3.49
CA PRO A 19 12.06 -6.04 4.92
C PRO A 19 13.41 -6.52 5.49
N MET A 20 14.29 -7.11 4.67
CA MET A 20 15.55 -7.70 5.11
C MET A 20 16.69 -7.28 4.16
N PRO A 21 17.14 -6.01 4.24
CA PRO A 21 18.15 -5.47 3.32
C PRO A 21 19.52 -6.17 3.41
N ASP A 22 19.75 -6.99 4.44
CA ASP A 22 20.98 -7.75 4.64
C ASP A 22 21.02 -9.05 3.80
N THR A 23 19.93 -9.43 3.15
CA THR A 23 19.91 -10.58 2.23
C THR A 23 20.29 -10.16 0.81
N SER A 24 20.76 -11.12 0.01
CA SER A 24 21.14 -10.85 -1.38
C SER A 24 19.94 -10.56 -2.30
N GLU A 25 18.71 -10.82 -1.84
CA GLU A 25 17.53 -10.74 -2.68
C GLU A 25 16.33 -10.19 -1.92
N ASN A 26 15.74 -9.11 -2.43
CA ASN A 26 14.55 -8.48 -1.87
C ASN A 26 13.34 -9.44 -1.77
N GLU A 27 12.96 -9.82 -0.55
CA GLU A 27 11.90 -10.79 -0.29
C GLU A 27 10.53 -10.25 -0.71
N PHE A 28 10.29 -8.95 -0.54
CA PHE A 28 9.04 -8.32 -0.94
C PHE A 28 8.86 -8.38 -2.46
N TYR A 29 9.91 -8.12 -3.23
CA TYR A 29 9.91 -8.25 -4.68
C TYR A 29 9.62 -9.69 -5.12
N LYS A 30 10.30 -10.67 -4.51
CA LYS A 30 10.06 -12.09 -4.77
C LYS A 30 8.61 -12.48 -4.52
N ASP A 31 8.07 -12.10 -3.37
CA ASP A 31 6.69 -12.39 -2.99
C ASP A 31 5.70 -11.68 -3.92
N TYR A 32 5.92 -10.40 -4.20
CA TYR A 32 5.10 -9.63 -5.14
C TYR A 32 5.09 -10.26 -6.54
N MET A 33 6.24 -10.70 -7.06
CA MET A 33 6.32 -11.41 -8.35
C MET A 33 5.61 -12.78 -8.32
N LYS A 34 5.64 -13.51 -7.19
CA LYS A 34 4.81 -14.72 -7.02
C LYS A 34 3.33 -14.38 -7.10
N ARG A 35 2.89 -13.30 -6.45
CA ARG A 35 1.50 -12.83 -6.52
C ARG A 35 1.10 -12.41 -7.92
N VAL A 36 1.97 -11.72 -8.67
CA VAL A 36 1.71 -11.38 -10.09
C VAL A 36 1.47 -12.63 -10.93
N ARG A 37 2.35 -13.63 -10.83
CA ARG A 37 2.19 -14.91 -11.56
C ARG A 37 0.91 -15.63 -11.17
N PHE A 38 0.60 -15.68 -9.88
CA PHE A 38 -0.64 -16.27 -9.39
C PHE A 38 -1.85 -15.55 -9.96
N SER A 39 -1.88 -14.21 -9.87
CA SER A 39 -2.97 -13.39 -10.39
C SER A 39 -3.16 -13.59 -11.88
N ASP A 40 -2.09 -13.54 -12.67
CA ASP A 40 -2.15 -13.74 -14.12
C ASP A 40 -2.71 -15.12 -14.49
N PHE A 41 -2.27 -16.16 -13.79
CA PHE A 41 -2.73 -17.53 -14.05
C PHE A 41 -4.19 -17.77 -13.66
N ASN A 42 -4.62 -17.25 -12.50
CA ASN A 42 -5.93 -17.53 -11.91
C ASN A 42 -7.02 -16.54 -12.35
N PHE A 43 -6.67 -15.26 -12.51
CA PHE A 43 -7.65 -14.19 -12.75
C PHE A 43 -7.65 -13.69 -14.20
N GLY A 44 -6.63 -14.01 -14.99
CA GLY A 44 -6.51 -13.57 -16.38
C GLY A 44 -7.38 -14.34 -17.38
N ARG A 45 -7.70 -15.61 -17.12
CA ARG A 45 -8.38 -16.50 -18.10
C ARG A 45 -9.77 -16.03 -18.53
N GLN A 46 -10.46 -15.30 -17.66
CA GLN A 46 -11.84 -14.84 -17.88
C GLN A 46 -11.90 -13.32 -18.16
N SER A 47 -10.76 -12.65 -18.31
CA SER A 47 -10.67 -11.22 -18.57
C SER A 47 -9.98 -10.96 -19.91
N SER A 48 -10.28 -9.81 -20.52
CA SER A 48 -9.50 -9.27 -21.64
C SER A 48 -8.17 -8.66 -21.19
N LYS A 49 -7.95 -8.50 -19.89
CA LYS A 49 -6.75 -7.97 -19.26
C LYS A 49 -5.89 -9.07 -18.65
N ARG A 50 -4.65 -8.74 -18.33
CA ARG A 50 -3.81 -9.63 -17.49
C ARG A 50 -4.45 -9.78 -16.11
N GLY A 51 -4.28 -10.94 -15.48
CA GLY A 51 -4.92 -11.22 -14.21
C GLY A 51 -4.52 -10.23 -13.11
N ASN A 52 -3.28 -9.74 -13.10
CA ASN A 52 -2.81 -8.68 -12.21
C ASN A 52 -3.46 -7.29 -12.43
N GLN A 53 -4.16 -7.08 -13.55
CA GLN A 53 -4.90 -5.86 -13.90
C GLN A 53 -6.41 -5.97 -13.64
N THR A 54 -6.88 -7.14 -13.19
CA THR A 54 -8.28 -7.35 -12.76
C THR A 54 -8.49 -6.86 -11.34
N GLU A 55 -9.74 -6.65 -10.91
CA GLU A 55 -10.02 -6.26 -9.52
C GLU A 55 -9.57 -7.32 -8.51
N ARG A 56 -9.80 -8.62 -8.78
CA ARG A 56 -9.25 -9.71 -7.97
C ARG A 56 -7.72 -9.65 -7.89
N GLY A 57 -7.07 -9.41 -9.03
CA GLY A 57 -5.62 -9.25 -9.10
C GLY A 57 -5.10 -8.08 -8.28
N TYR A 58 -5.78 -6.93 -8.35
CA TYR A 58 -5.45 -5.74 -7.57
C TYR A 58 -5.46 -6.04 -6.06
N TYR A 59 -6.56 -6.59 -5.53
CA TYR A 59 -6.66 -6.89 -4.10
C TYR A 59 -5.70 -8.01 -3.67
N TYR A 60 -5.48 -9.02 -4.51
CA TYR A 60 -4.51 -10.09 -4.24
C TYR A 60 -3.07 -9.57 -4.18
N LEU A 61 -2.70 -8.63 -5.05
CA LEU A 61 -1.38 -8.00 -4.99
C LEU A 61 -1.23 -7.14 -3.74
N LEU A 62 -2.25 -6.33 -3.43
CA LEU A 62 -2.25 -5.36 -2.34
C LEU A 62 -2.23 -6.02 -0.95
N LEU A 63 -3.12 -6.99 -0.74
CA LEU A 63 -3.33 -7.64 0.56
C LEU A 63 -2.55 -8.95 0.68
N GLY A 64 -2.20 -9.57 -0.44
CA GLY A 64 -1.66 -10.93 -0.48
C GLY A 64 -2.75 -11.99 -0.59
N PRO A 65 -2.38 -13.28 -0.41
CA PRO A 65 -3.35 -14.36 -0.41
C PRO A 65 -4.34 -14.19 0.75
N PRO A 66 -5.65 -14.39 0.50
CA PRO A 66 -6.62 -14.48 1.60
C PRO A 66 -6.33 -15.71 2.46
N LEU A 67 -6.78 -15.68 3.71
CA LEU A 67 -6.78 -16.86 4.58
C LEU A 67 -7.63 -17.98 4.00
N GLU A 68 -8.77 -17.60 3.43
CA GLU A 68 -9.70 -18.53 2.80
C GLU A 68 -10.31 -17.90 1.55
N ARG A 69 -10.49 -18.73 0.52
CA ARG A 69 -11.18 -18.37 -0.72
C ARG A 69 -12.25 -19.41 -1.01
N GLN A 70 -13.51 -19.01 -0.91
CA GLN A 70 -14.67 -19.83 -1.25
C GLN A 70 -15.21 -19.43 -2.62
N ILE A 71 -15.50 -20.41 -3.47
CA ILE A 71 -15.97 -20.20 -4.85
C ILE A 71 -17.39 -20.75 -4.96
N PHE A 72 -18.29 -19.92 -5.48
CA PHE A 72 -19.70 -20.23 -5.69
C PHE A 72 -20.05 -20.01 -7.16
N ASP A 73 -19.68 -20.95 -8.03
CA ASP A 73 -19.84 -20.86 -9.50
C ASP A 73 -20.74 -21.97 -10.09
N THR A 74 -21.24 -22.88 -9.26
CA THR A 74 -22.08 -24.03 -9.68
C THR A 74 -23.54 -23.89 -9.26
N GLN A 75 -23.86 -22.90 -8.43
CA GLN A 75 -25.21 -22.68 -7.91
C GLN A 75 -26.05 -21.92 -8.94
N SER A 76 -27.08 -22.56 -9.48
CA SER A 76 -27.98 -21.95 -10.46
C SER A 76 -28.80 -20.79 -9.92
N GLN A 77 -28.80 -20.59 -8.59
CA GLN A 77 -29.50 -19.51 -7.90
C GLN A 77 -28.70 -18.20 -7.92
N PHE A 78 -27.37 -18.24 -8.09
CA PHE A 78 -26.50 -17.08 -7.97
C PHE A 78 -25.69 -16.81 -9.23
N LEU A 79 -25.32 -15.55 -9.41
CA LEU A 79 -24.20 -15.22 -10.29
C LEU A 79 -22.93 -15.88 -9.74
N PRO A 80 -21.92 -16.24 -10.55
CA PRO A 80 -20.67 -16.78 -10.04
C PRO A 80 -20.00 -15.80 -9.06
N LEU A 81 -19.72 -16.26 -7.84
CA LEU A 81 -19.15 -15.47 -6.75
C LEU A 81 -17.84 -16.07 -6.23
N GLU A 82 -16.99 -15.21 -5.66
CA GLU A 82 -15.87 -15.61 -4.83
C GLU A 82 -15.84 -14.80 -3.54
N LEU A 83 -15.90 -15.48 -2.40
CA LEU A 83 -15.76 -14.86 -1.08
C LEU A 83 -14.33 -15.05 -0.57
N TRP A 84 -13.67 -13.96 -0.26
CA TRP A 84 -12.29 -13.94 0.23
C TRP A 84 -12.27 -13.47 1.68
N TYR A 85 -11.66 -14.26 2.56
CA TYR A 85 -11.51 -13.94 3.98
C TYR A 85 -10.09 -13.49 4.28
N TYR A 86 -9.94 -12.31 4.89
CA TYR A 86 -8.65 -11.73 5.24
C TYR A 86 -8.51 -11.52 6.74
N LYS A 87 -7.28 -11.75 7.23
CA LYS A 87 -6.81 -11.18 8.50
C LYS A 87 -6.23 -9.80 8.23
N GLY A 88 -6.81 -8.77 8.82
CA GLY A 88 -6.34 -7.39 8.62
C GLY A 88 -5.21 -7.02 9.56
N GLU A 89 -4.43 -6.02 9.13
CA GLU A 89 -3.35 -5.43 9.93
C GLU A 89 -3.86 -4.19 10.67
N ILE A 90 -4.20 -4.36 11.95
CA ILE A 90 -4.80 -3.32 12.81
C ILE A 90 -3.94 -2.06 12.88
N LYS A 91 -2.61 -2.22 12.89
CA LYS A 91 -1.64 -1.09 12.86
C LYS A 91 -1.82 -0.15 11.66
N PHE A 92 -2.46 -0.61 10.58
CA PHE A 92 -2.73 0.18 9.38
C PHE A 92 -4.22 0.55 9.23
N GLY A 93 -5.02 0.35 10.27
CA GLY A 93 -6.45 0.70 10.31
C GLY A 93 -7.39 -0.34 9.70
N LEU A 94 -6.91 -1.56 9.45
CA LEU A 94 -7.78 -2.67 9.03
C LEU A 94 -8.39 -3.36 10.26
N PRO A 95 -9.61 -3.92 10.17
CA PRO A 95 -10.17 -4.72 11.25
C PRO A 95 -9.40 -6.04 11.41
N SER A 96 -9.58 -6.75 12.53
CA SER A 96 -8.94 -8.06 12.76
C SER A 96 -9.21 -9.04 11.63
N TYR A 97 -10.45 -9.04 11.12
CA TYR A 97 -10.89 -9.84 9.99
C TYR A 97 -11.90 -9.09 9.14
N PHE A 98 -11.88 -9.32 7.82
CA PHE A 98 -12.87 -8.76 6.89
C PHE A 98 -13.04 -9.64 5.65
N TYR A 99 -14.16 -9.45 4.96
CA TYR A 99 -14.48 -10.07 3.69
C TYR A 99 -14.20 -9.15 2.52
N LEU A 100 -13.84 -9.74 1.39
CA LEU A 100 -14.06 -9.14 0.07
C LEU A 100 -14.88 -10.13 -0.75
N LEU A 101 -16.00 -9.68 -1.30
CA LEU A 101 -16.88 -10.50 -2.11
C LEU A 101 -16.76 -10.05 -3.57
N PHE A 102 -16.47 -10.98 -4.46
CA PHE A 102 -16.39 -10.73 -5.90
C PHE A 102 -17.50 -11.46 -6.63
N TYR A 103 -17.99 -10.89 -7.73
CA TYR A 103 -19.05 -11.50 -8.55
C TYR A 103 -18.89 -11.19 -10.04
N GLN A 104 -19.42 -12.06 -10.90
CA GLN A 104 -19.58 -11.79 -12.34
C GLN A 104 -20.97 -11.21 -12.62
N ALA A 105 -21.05 -9.90 -12.88
CA ALA A 105 -22.32 -9.17 -13.04
C ALA A 105 -23.25 -9.72 -14.16
N GLN A 106 -22.69 -10.38 -15.17
CA GLN A 106 -23.46 -11.00 -16.27
C GLN A 106 -23.34 -12.53 -16.29
N GLY A 107 -22.82 -13.14 -15.23
CA GLY A 107 -22.54 -14.58 -15.19
C GLY A 107 -21.31 -15.02 -16.00
N ILE A 108 -20.64 -14.09 -16.67
CA ILE A 108 -19.44 -14.33 -17.47
C ILE A 108 -18.49 -13.13 -17.39
N GLY A 109 -17.21 -13.38 -17.64
CA GLY A 109 -16.19 -12.36 -17.80
C GLY A 109 -15.44 -12.03 -16.50
N GLU A 110 -15.05 -10.76 -16.34
CA GLU A 110 -14.25 -10.33 -15.21
C GLU A 110 -15.09 -10.21 -13.93
N TYR A 111 -14.58 -10.81 -12.84
CA TYR A 111 -15.11 -10.62 -11.50
C TYR A 111 -14.87 -9.20 -11.02
N ARG A 112 -15.91 -8.60 -10.45
CA ARG A 112 -15.88 -7.26 -9.84
C ARG A 112 -16.14 -7.39 -8.34
N LEU A 113 -15.55 -6.50 -7.55
CA LEU A 113 -15.84 -6.37 -6.14
C LEU A 113 -17.30 -5.95 -5.98
N TYR A 114 -18.06 -6.78 -5.27
CA TYR A 114 -19.41 -6.47 -4.83
C TYR A 114 -19.37 -5.52 -3.64
N TYR A 115 -20.13 -4.44 -3.70
CA TYR A 115 -20.26 -3.51 -2.58
C TYR A 115 -21.57 -3.76 -1.81
N PRO A 116 -21.55 -3.92 -0.47
CA PRO A 116 -22.77 -4.22 0.31
C PRO A 116 -23.93 -3.23 0.18
N GLY A 117 -23.65 -1.98 -0.21
CA GLY A 117 -24.67 -0.99 -0.52
C GLY A 117 -25.45 -1.28 -1.81
N GLU A 118 -24.94 -2.13 -2.71
CA GLU A 118 -25.65 -2.59 -3.92
C GLU A 118 -26.78 -3.57 -3.60
N GLY A 119 -26.65 -4.30 -2.49
CA GLY A 119 -27.66 -5.21 -1.97
C GLY A 119 -27.59 -6.66 -2.47
N PRO A 120 -27.97 -7.62 -1.61
CA PRO A 120 -27.92 -9.05 -1.90
C PRO A 120 -28.72 -9.44 -3.14
N GLU A 121 -29.77 -8.69 -3.49
CA GLU A 121 -30.58 -8.87 -4.70
C GLU A 121 -29.74 -8.85 -5.98
N LYS A 122 -28.58 -8.17 -5.97
CA LYS A 122 -27.66 -8.13 -7.11
C LYS A 122 -26.90 -9.44 -7.34
N LEU A 123 -26.79 -10.28 -6.33
CA LEU A 123 -26.02 -11.53 -6.37
C LEU A 123 -26.87 -12.73 -6.81
N VAL A 124 -28.20 -12.57 -6.82
CA VAL A 124 -29.17 -13.63 -7.11
C VAL A 124 -29.69 -13.50 -8.55
N ILE A 125 -29.84 -14.62 -9.25
CA ILE A 125 -30.35 -14.62 -10.63
C ILE A 125 -31.88 -14.35 -10.60
N PRO A 126 -32.39 -13.30 -11.26
CA PRO A 126 -33.81 -12.92 -11.21
C PRO A 126 -34.78 -14.01 -11.67
N SER A 127 -34.36 -14.81 -12.65
CA SER A 127 -35.13 -15.93 -13.23
C SER A 127 -35.54 -16.98 -12.19
N TYR A 128 -34.85 -17.04 -11.05
CA TYR A 128 -35.15 -17.97 -9.97
C TYR A 128 -36.45 -17.63 -9.22
N SER A 129 -36.85 -16.35 -9.18
CA SER A 129 -37.98 -15.88 -8.35
C SER A 129 -39.24 -15.57 -9.16
N GLY A 130 -39.15 -15.48 -10.50
CA GLY A 130 -40.27 -15.09 -11.36
C GLY A 130 -40.77 -13.65 -11.14
N SER A 131 -40.16 -12.91 -10.21
CA SER A 131 -40.49 -11.54 -9.81
C SER A 131 -39.23 -10.81 -9.30
N THR A 132 -39.28 -9.48 -9.17
CA THR A 132 -38.18 -8.71 -8.58
C THR A 132 -37.99 -9.13 -7.12
N LEU A 133 -36.87 -9.78 -6.82
CA LEU A 133 -36.51 -10.22 -5.47
C LEU A 133 -36.39 -9.02 -4.54
N THR A 134 -37.05 -9.07 -3.40
CA THR A 134 -36.78 -8.10 -2.33
C THR A 134 -35.43 -8.40 -1.68
N ARG A 135 -34.83 -7.38 -1.06
CA ARG A 135 -33.56 -7.51 -0.33
C ARG A 135 -33.59 -8.64 0.70
N ASP A 136 -34.70 -8.78 1.43
CA ASP A 136 -34.89 -9.84 2.43
C ASP A 136 -34.98 -11.23 1.80
N GLN A 137 -35.69 -11.36 0.69
CA GLN A 137 -35.81 -12.63 -0.03
C GLN A 137 -34.46 -13.06 -0.61
N ALA A 138 -33.72 -12.13 -1.20
CA ALA A 138 -32.39 -12.38 -1.72
C ALA A 138 -31.42 -12.79 -0.60
N TYR A 139 -31.42 -12.08 0.53
CA TYR A 139 -30.60 -12.45 1.69
C TYR A 139 -30.92 -13.86 2.20
N LYS A 140 -32.20 -14.21 2.33
CA LYS A 140 -32.62 -15.56 2.75
C LYS A 140 -32.14 -16.63 1.77
N ALA A 141 -32.32 -16.40 0.47
CA ALA A 141 -31.84 -17.33 -0.56
C ALA A 141 -30.33 -17.57 -0.47
N ILE A 142 -29.53 -16.51 -0.26
CA ILE A 142 -28.08 -16.63 -0.04
C ILE A 142 -27.77 -17.39 1.25
N LYS A 143 -28.48 -17.07 2.34
CA LYS A 143 -28.29 -17.67 3.66
C LYS A 143 -28.56 -19.18 3.68
N ASP A 144 -29.55 -19.64 2.90
CA ASP A 144 -29.89 -21.06 2.78
C ASP A 144 -28.72 -21.88 2.19
N ILE A 145 -27.83 -21.23 1.44
CA ILE A 145 -26.63 -21.86 0.85
C ILE A 145 -25.40 -21.62 1.72
N SER A 146 -25.15 -20.37 2.12
CA SER A 146 -24.06 -20.03 3.03
C SER A 146 -24.43 -18.82 3.89
N ALA A 147 -24.48 -19.04 5.20
CA ALA A 147 -24.69 -17.97 6.17
C ALA A 147 -23.56 -16.93 6.16
N GLU A 148 -22.33 -17.36 5.87
CA GLU A 148 -21.17 -16.49 5.77
C GLU A 148 -21.28 -15.56 4.55
N LEU A 149 -21.61 -16.13 3.39
CA LEU A 149 -21.84 -15.37 2.16
C LEU A 149 -23.00 -14.37 2.32
N ALA A 150 -24.07 -14.78 3.01
CA ALA A 150 -25.18 -13.89 3.30
C ALA A 150 -24.75 -12.70 4.17
N ASN A 151 -23.92 -12.93 5.20
CA ASN A 151 -23.37 -11.84 6.01
C ASN A 151 -22.44 -10.93 5.20
N ALA A 152 -21.57 -11.51 4.37
CA ALA A 152 -20.67 -10.76 3.49
C ALA A 152 -21.43 -9.90 2.44
N SER A 153 -22.66 -10.30 2.09
CA SER A 153 -23.53 -9.50 1.22
C SER A 153 -24.04 -8.20 1.89
N LEU A 154 -24.01 -8.12 3.23
CA LEU A 154 -24.51 -6.99 4.03
C LEU A 154 -23.40 -6.13 4.64
N SER A 155 -22.25 -6.72 4.98
CA SER A 155 -21.08 -6.01 5.48
C SER A 155 -19.79 -6.76 5.14
N TYR A 156 -18.70 -6.03 4.92
CA TYR A 156 -17.36 -6.63 4.92
C TYR A 156 -16.88 -7.03 6.31
N LEU A 157 -17.54 -6.62 7.39
CA LEU A 157 -17.15 -6.96 8.76
C LEU A 157 -17.87 -8.23 9.25
N PRO A 158 -17.15 -9.31 9.61
CA PRO A 158 -17.75 -10.51 10.17
C PRO A 158 -18.51 -10.20 11.46
N GLY A 159 -19.70 -10.77 11.60
CA GLY A 159 -20.55 -10.61 12.80
C GLY A 159 -21.34 -9.30 12.86
N GLU A 160 -21.12 -8.36 11.94
CA GLU A 160 -21.95 -7.17 11.79
C GLU A 160 -23.24 -7.55 11.05
N GLY A 161 -24.29 -7.88 11.81
CA GLY A 161 -25.59 -8.27 11.26
C GLY A 161 -26.59 -7.12 11.24
N GLY A 162 -27.41 -7.03 10.19
CA GLY A 162 -28.54 -6.10 10.10
C GLY A 162 -28.64 -5.38 8.75
N LEU A 163 -29.84 -4.90 8.45
CA LEU A 163 -30.12 -4.08 7.27
C LEU A 163 -30.16 -2.60 7.70
N GLY A 164 -29.00 -1.97 7.82
CA GLY A 164 -28.91 -0.59 8.31
C GLY A 164 -27.76 0.22 7.71
N ILE A 165 -27.86 1.54 7.81
CA ILE A 165 -26.84 2.49 7.31
C ILE A 165 -25.46 2.27 7.95
N GLY A 166 -25.41 1.74 9.18
CA GLY A 166 -24.16 1.45 9.90
C GLY A 166 -23.25 0.47 9.16
N THR A 167 -23.80 -0.61 8.58
CA THR A 167 -23.00 -1.66 7.91
C THR A 167 -22.34 -1.16 6.62
N ILE A 168 -23.03 -0.27 5.91
CA ILE A 168 -22.55 0.39 4.69
C ILE A 168 -21.37 1.31 5.03
N SER A 169 -21.49 2.09 6.11
CA SER A 169 -20.40 2.96 6.58
C SER A 169 -19.17 2.16 6.98
N SER A 170 -19.32 1.08 7.76
CA SER A 170 -18.23 0.18 8.14
C SER A 170 -17.52 -0.39 6.91
N SER A 171 -18.29 -0.84 5.92
CA SER A 171 -17.77 -1.39 4.66
C SER A 171 -16.99 -0.34 3.85
N ASN A 172 -17.47 0.91 3.79
CA ASN A 172 -16.75 2.01 3.16
C ASN A 172 -15.42 2.33 3.85
N THR A 173 -15.43 2.35 5.18
CA THR A 173 -14.21 2.56 5.97
C THR A 173 -13.20 1.46 5.71
N ILE A 174 -13.63 0.19 5.65
CA ILE A 174 -12.76 -0.95 5.32
C ILE A 174 -12.12 -0.76 3.94
N ILE A 175 -12.89 -0.45 2.90
CA ILE A 175 -12.34 -0.26 1.54
C ILE A 175 -11.39 0.93 1.45
N SER A 176 -11.71 2.04 2.13
CA SER A 176 -10.82 3.20 2.20
C SER A 176 -9.48 2.84 2.86
N ASN A 177 -9.53 2.11 3.98
CA ASN A 177 -8.33 1.65 4.68
C ASN A 177 -7.54 0.61 3.89
N VAL A 178 -8.21 -0.30 3.15
CA VAL A 178 -7.55 -1.23 2.24
C VAL A 178 -6.80 -0.46 1.15
N ARG A 179 -7.44 0.50 0.48
CA ARG A 179 -6.80 1.26 -0.62
C ARG A 179 -5.61 2.09 -0.16
N SER A 180 -5.64 2.62 1.06
CA SER A 180 -4.53 3.39 1.65
C SER A 180 -3.48 2.53 2.37
N VAL A 181 -3.66 1.21 2.48
CA VAL A 181 -2.77 0.34 3.27
C VAL A 181 -1.33 0.36 2.75
N ALA A 182 -1.13 0.46 1.44
CA ALA A 182 0.20 0.48 0.83
C ALA A 182 0.97 1.75 1.20
N GLU A 183 0.30 2.91 1.20
CA GLU A 183 0.87 4.20 1.59
C GLU A 183 1.18 4.25 3.09
N LYS A 184 0.34 3.61 3.91
CA LYS A 184 0.59 3.47 5.36
C LYS A 184 1.75 2.51 5.67
N LYS A 185 1.97 1.50 4.82
CA LYS A 185 3.05 0.52 4.97
C LYS A 185 4.40 1.06 4.51
N PHE A 186 4.40 1.87 3.47
CA PHE A 186 5.61 2.37 2.82
C PHE A 186 5.42 3.86 2.54
N SER A 187 6.23 4.69 3.20
CA SER A 187 6.22 6.13 3.02
C SER A 187 6.39 6.53 1.55
N ASP A 188 5.66 7.54 1.09
CA ASP A 188 5.82 8.13 -0.24
C ASP A 188 6.94 9.19 -0.30
N GLU A 189 7.55 9.48 0.85
CA GLU A 189 8.56 10.52 1.02
C GLU A 189 9.77 10.30 0.12
N TYR A 190 10.22 9.06 -0.06
CA TYR A 190 11.32 8.74 -0.98
C TYR A 190 11.03 9.19 -2.41
N ALA A 191 9.76 9.08 -2.86
CA ALA A 191 9.39 9.42 -4.22
C ALA A 191 9.34 10.94 -4.41
N ARG A 192 8.87 11.68 -3.40
CA ARG A 192 8.89 13.14 -3.37
C ARG A 192 10.32 13.66 -3.37
N THR A 193 11.17 13.14 -2.47
CA THR A 193 12.58 13.49 -2.39
C THR A 193 13.32 13.16 -3.69
N TYR A 194 13.12 11.97 -4.26
CA TYR A 194 13.71 11.63 -5.56
C TYR A 194 13.30 12.63 -6.64
N LEU A 195 12.01 12.97 -6.75
CA LEU A 195 11.55 13.92 -7.77
C LEU A 195 12.11 15.35 -7.56
N THR A 196 12.24 15.79 -6.32
CA THR A 196 12.78 17.12 -5.97
C THR A 196 14.28 17.20 -6.19
N TYR A 197 15.02 16.15 -5.84
CA TYR A 197 16.49 16.18 -5.80
C TYR A 197 17.18 15.35 -6.91
N LYS A 198 16.43 14.80 -7.87
CA LYS A 198 16.98 13.96 -8.97
C LYS A 198 18.06 14.64 -9.81
N ASP A 199 18.03 15.96 -9.91
CA ASP A 199 18.99 16.73 -10.71
C ASP A 199 20.21 17.19 -9.88
N TYR A 200 20.22 16.88 -8.57
CA TYR A 200 21.15 17.43 -7.59
C TYR A 200 21.92 16.39 -6.77
N VAL A 201 21.47 15.13 -6.72
CA VAL A 201 22.17 14.05 -6.00
C VAL A 201 23.05 13.28 -7.00
N GLU A 202 24.36 13.24 -6.76
CA GLU A 202 25.27 12.42 -7.56
C GLU A 202 24.86 10.95 -7.57
N ILE A 203 25.06 10.33 -8.73
CA ILE A 203 24.46 9.08 -9.23
C ILE A 203 24.73 7.87 -8.32
N GLU A 204 25.70 7.93 -7.41
CA GLU A 204 26.09 6.84 -6.51
C GLU A 204 25.37 6.84 -5.14
N TYR A 205 24.76 7.95 -4.70
CA TYR A 205 24.19 8.06 -3.34
C TYR A 205 22.66 7.93 -3.27
N SER A 206 21.97 7.93 -4.41
CA SER A 206 20.51 7.77 -4.48
C SER A 206 19.98 6.42 -3.98
N HIS A 207 20.86 5.41 -3.87
CA HIS A 207 20.49 4.06 -3.44
C HIS A 207 20.29 3.95 -1.93
N ASN A 208 20.72 4.91 -1.11
CA ASN A 208 20.64 4.83 0.36
C ASN A 208 19.77 5.96 0.95
N PHE A 209 18.64 6.29 0.33
CA PHE A 209 17.68 7.19 0.96
C PHE A 209 17.19 6.59 2.29
N PHE A 210 17.40 7.33 3.38
CA PHE A 210 16.78 7.09 4.67
C PHE A 210 16.00 8.34 5.08
N GLU A 211 14.83 8.13 5.67
CA GLU A 211 13.99 9.23 6.18
C GLU A 211 14.78 10.04 7.22
N SER A 212 14.60 11.36 7.21
CA SER A 212 15.26 12.27 8.15
C SER A 212 14.26 13.32 8.61
N SER A 213 14.23 13.60 9.91
CA SER A 213 13.50 14.76 10.43
C SER A 213 14.38 15.99 10.30
N TYR A 214 13.81 17.16 10.01
CA TYR A 214 14.59 18.38 9.92
C TYR A 214 13.83 19.59 10.42
N ILE A 215 14.58 20.60 10.87
CA ILE A 215 14.06 21.91 11.24
C ILE A 215 14.97 22.96 10.60
N VAL A 216 14.38 23.96 9.96
CA VAL A 216 15.09 25.13 9.45
C VAL A 216 14.46 26.38 10.05
N LYS A 217 15.29 27.29 10.55
CA LYS A 217 14.85 28.57 11.10
C LYS A 217 15.70 29.69 10.51
N VAL A 218 15.02 30.63 9.86
CA VAL A 218 15.62 31.87 9.36
C VAL A 218 15.33 32.98 10.37
N PHE A 219 16.33 33.75 10.75
CA PHE A 219 16.15 34.91 11.62
C PHE A 219 17.19 35.98 11.34
N GLU A 220 16.91 37.21 11.77
CA GLU A 220 17.80 38.34 11.59
C GLU A 220 18.37 38.76 12.95
N ASN A 221 19.67 39.05 13.00
CA ASN A 221 20.33 39.54 14.21
C ASN A 221 21.42 40.54 13.84
N PHE A 222 21.38 41.74 14.43
CA PHE A 222 22.29 42.85 14.13
C PHE A 222 22.43 43.18 12.62
N GLY A 223 21.33 43.12 11.87
CA GLY A 223 21.30 43.40 10.42
C GLY A 223 21.94 42.32 9.56
N GLN A 224 22.22 41.14 10.13
CA GLN A 224 22.68 39.96 9.41
C GLN A 224 21.61 38.87 9.46
N SER A 225 21.37 38.24 8.32
CA SER A 225 20.46 37.10 8.21
C SER A 225 21.18 35.80 8.56
N PHE A 226 20.58 35.00 9.43
CA PHE A 226 21.07 33.70 9.87
C PHE A 226 20.10 32.61 9.48
N ILE A 227 20.65 31.44 9.15
CA ILE A 227 19.90 30.22 8.90
C ILE A 227 20.46 29.15 9.83
N HIS A 228 19.61 28.70 10.74
CA HIS A 228 19.89 27.53 11.56
C HIS A 228 19.13 26.36 10.98
N TRP A 229 19.82 25.23 10.88
CA TRP A 229 19.23 23.99 10.44
C TRP A 229 19.65 22.86 11.37
N ALA A 230 18.78 21.88 11.53
CA ALA A 230 19.06 20.62 12.20
C ALA A 230 18.45 19.51 11.37
N VAL A 231 19.18 18.42 11.19
CA VAL A 231 18.73 17.22 10.49
C VAL A 231 19.01 16.02 11.39
N GLU A 232 18.00 15.20 11.60
CA GLU A 232 18.06 13.97 12.38
C GLU A 232 17.71 12.77 11.48
N PRO A 233 18.70 11.98 11.05
CA PRO A 233 18.46 10.80 10.23
C PRO A 233 17.81 9.67 11.05
N LYS A 234 16.76 9.01 10.52
CA LYS A 234 16.13 7.86 11.21
C LYS A 234 17.04 6.65 11.38
N LYS A 235 18.06 6.52 10.52
CA LYS A 235 19.06 5.47 10.59
C LYS A 235 20.41 6.03 10.16
N VAL A 236 21.46 5.69 10.93
CA VAL A 236 22.84 6.01 10.59
C VAL A 236 23.64 4.71 10.51
N ASN A 237 24.40 4.54 9.44
CA ASN A 237 25.36 3.45 9.33
C ASN A 237 26.72 3.93 9.84
N PHE A 238 27.27 3.24 10.84
CA PHE A 238 28.58 3.53 11.38
C PHE A 238 29.60 2.47 10.96
N GLY A 239 30.78 2.91 10.53
CA GLY A 239 31.97 2.07 10.46
C GLY A 239 32.69 2.06 11.82
N PHE A 240 33.37 0.96 12.15
CA PHE A 240 34.19 0.88 13.36
C PHE A 240 35.67 0.82 13.00
N TYR A 241 36.45 1.77 13.51
CA TYR A 241 37.89 1.87 13.26
C TYR A 241 38.58 2.43 14.51
N ASP A 242 39.77 1.95 14.86
CA ASP A 242 40.56 2.50 15.98
C ASP A 242 39.75 2.74 17.29
N GLY A 243 38.90 1.77 17.67
CA GLY A 243 38.12 1.84 18.91
C GLY A 243 36.93 2.82 18.91
N ARG A 244 36.59 3.45 17.79
CA ARG A 244 35.47 4.41 17.68
C ARG A 244 34.55 4.10 16.50
N TYR A 245 33.30 4.54 16.61
CA TYR A 245 32.35 4.50 15.51
C TYR A 245 32.41 5.81 14.71
N TYR A 246 32.39 5.69 13.39
CA TYR A 246 32.50 6.79 12.44
C TYR A 246 31.35 6.75 11.44
N ALA A 247 30.74 7.90 11.19
CA ALA A 247 29.85 8.11 10.05
C ALA A 247 30.26 9.40 9.33
N ALA A 248 30.24 9.38 8.00
CA ALA A 248 30.53 10.53 7.17
C ALA A 248 29.28 10.85 6.32
N PHE A 249 28.96 12.12 6.21
CA PHE A 249 27.84 12.64 5.43
C PHE A 249 28.36 13.76 4.54
N SER A 250 27.92 13.81 3.27
CA SER A 250 28.00 15.03 2.47
C SER A 250 26.66 15.76 2.62
N LEU A 251 26.71 17.01 3.06
CA LEU A 251 25.57 17.91 3.16
C LEU A 251 25.64 18.92 2.03
N ILE A 252 24.59 18.97 1.22
CA ILE A 252 24.40 20.02 0.22
C ILE A 252 23.31 20.97 0.74
N LEU A 253 23.68 22.21 1.04
CA LEU A 253 22.78 23.28 1.47
C LEU A 253 22.55 24.26 0.32
N LYS A 254 21.31 24.32 -0.16
CA LYS A 254 20.88 25.25 -1.22
C LYS A 254 19.80 26.19 -0.70
N ILE A 255 19.96 27.47 -0.99
CA ILE A 255 19.01 28.53 -0.68
C ILE A 255 18.65 29.22 -1.98
N GLU A 256 17.36 29.38 -2.25
CA GLU A 256 16.83 30.05 -3.42
C GLU A 256 15.93 31.22 -2.99
N ASP A 257 15.83 32.24 -3.83
CA ASP A 257 14.84 33.30 -3.67
C ASP A 257 13.43 32.83 -4.08
N MET A 258 12.42 33.68 -3.87
CA MET A 258 11.03 33.37 -4.20
C MET A 258 10.78 33.23 -5.72
N GLN A 259 11.73 33.63 -6.56
CA GLN A 259 11.70 33.48 -8.01
C GLN A 259 12.47 32.24 -8.49
N GLY A 260 13.08 31.48 -7.57
CA GLY A 260 13.87 30.28 -7.86
C GLY A 260 15.31 30.55 -8.26
N ASN A 261 15.83 31.78 -8.07
CA ASN A 261 17.24 32.05 -8.30
C ASN A 261 18.08 31.59 -7.10
N PRO A 262 19.23 30.94 -7.31
CA PRO A 262 20.09 30.50 -6.22
C PRO A 262 20.72 31.70 -5.50
N VAL A 263 20.55 31.75 -4.17
CA VAL A 263 21.13 32.73 -3.26
C VAL A 263 22.41 32.19 -2.62
N LEU A 264 22.41 30.90 -2.26
CA LEU A 264 23.57 30.21 -1.69
C LEU A 264 23.52 28.74 -2.10
N GLU A 265 24.67 28.19 -2.45
CA GLU A 265 24.88 26.77 -2.56
C GLU A 265 26.19 26.44 -1.85
N ARG A 266 26.14 25.47 -0.94
CA ARG A 266 27.30 25.03 -0.18
C ARG A 266 27.27 23.51 -0.02
N GLU A 267 28.41 22.89 -0.24
CA GLU A 267 28.65 21.49 0.10
C GLU A 267 29.59 21.42 1.31
N GLU A 268 29.22 20.64 2.32
CA GLU A 268 30.01 20.41 3.52
C GLU A 268 30.06 18.92 3.85
N GLU A 269 31.25 18.39 4.12
CA GLU A 269 31.39 17.05 4.70
C GLU A 269 31.27 17.12 6.23
N LEU A 270 30.33 16.35 6.77
CA LEU A 270 30.12 16.20 8.20
C LEU A 270 30.61 14.82 8.62
N SER A 271 31.47 14.78 9.64
CA SER A 271 31.89 13.51 10.24
C SER A 271 31.41 13.40 11.68
N LEU A 272 30.68 12.33 11.98
CA LEU A 272 30.31 11.94 13.33
C LEU A 272 31.31 10.92 13.85
N ARG A 273 31.84 11.17 15.05
CA ARG A 273 32.73 10.26 15.77
C ARG A 273 32.17 10.06 17.16
N ILE A 274 31.73 8.84 17.45
CA ILE A 274 31.11 8.52 18.74
C ILE A 274 31.81 7.33 19.40
N THR A 275 31.78 7.31 20.73
CA THR A 275 32.37 6.23 21.52
C THR A 275 31.46 5.00 21.54
N PRO A 276 31.98 3.81 21.92
CA PRO A 276 31.15 2.62 22.08
C PRO A 276 30.02 2.76 23.11
N GLU A 277 30.19 3.60 24.12
CA GLU A 277 29.15 3.91 25.11
C GLU A 277 28.03 4.74 24.49
N GLN A 278 28.37 5.78 23.73
CA GLN A 278 27.40 6.63 23.03
C GLN A 278 26.63 5.90 21.91
N TYR A 279 27.22 4.85 21.33
CA TYR A 279 26.54 4.02 20.33
C TYR A 279 25.47 3.09 20.91
N LYS A 280 25.54 2.81 22.23
CA LYS A 280 24.58 1.91 22.92
C LYS A 280 23.37 2.66 23.50
N GLU A 281 23.45 3.98 23.61
CA GLU A 281 22.33 4.86 23.98
C GLU A 281 21.40 5.07 22.78
#